data_AF-A0A814A892-F1
#
_entry.id   AF-A0A814A892-F1
#
_cell.length_a   1.000
_cell.length_b   1.000
_cell.length_c   1.000
_cell.angle_alpha   90.00
_cell.angle_beta   90.00
_cell.angle_gamma   90.00
#
_symmetry.space_group_name_H-M   'P 1'
#
loop_
_entity.id
_entity.type
_entity.pdbx_description
1 polymer ?
#
loop_
_entity_poly.entity_id
_entity_poly.type
_entity_poly.pdbx_seq_one_letter_code
_entity_poly.pdbx_strand_id
1 'polypeptide(L)'
;MFEINDLFDTFLFRATTVTGFLFYWLPIICILSPTYLSPFTFVDSTQEFKAYRMVQYDLYGQAYGSRQAFVSSEVRLWSHANLNRKAALIRLEKLTIERFRSLVSKGINGLFVVIPSTTTQWSDEQKSEICDLETILLAESVPIPIYFLPENQQMNDLYKSIESRRDSTKDSALAVIYDMITADGYQLSVNTGKYNQRTDSVLYNIVGKLVGHGIEERLPKILFVTHYDAMGLASGLAQGADSNASGVLILLKLIRLFSKLYAKQTTRAKYNLHFLFAAGGKLNYQGSKKWIDDYHDQKQQQQLPNDVDVVVCLDSLGQSNELYMHVSKPPKDTQTGGILRELLTQLSEKSTHGPLTFEQIHKKILKTSDFVAWEHEKYSWAKLPAFTFSHLNSSKSCSHSSISDVYGEVDLASIERNYQYISDALIRLIFNKTDVSFPIIDQNYLLSDQQSDYDQVTFTKQWLTFLTNYSRTPSLLTKTHPVVLALEQYAHRYLSNVVKTTIRPNKKDPEFVFFDGDDDQGRQLYVYRIKPAIFDLVLAIFIAIYLGLIVYEYVFIPSIIPIWCIQT
;
A
#
# COMPACT_ATOMS: atom_id res chain seq x y z
N MET A 1 -50.11 16.51 -64.54
CA MET A 1 -49.64 15.13 -64.38
C MET A 1 -48.18 15.15 -64.78
N PHE A 2 -47.29 15.51 -63.84
CA PHE A 2 -45.84 15.43 -64.09
C PHE A 2 -45.49 13.94 -64.07
N GLU A 3 -45.03 13.41 -65.20
CA GLU A 3 -44.72 12.00 -65.31
C GLU A 3 -43.55 11.67 -64.36
N ILE A 4 -43.73 10.60 -63.59
CA ILE A 4 -42.73 10.08 -62.63
C ILE A 4 -41.41 9.75 -63.34
N ASN A 5 -41.45 9.47 -64.65
CA ASN A 5 -40.28 9.21 -65.48
C ASN A 5 -39.40 10.45 -65.68
N ASP A 6 -39.97 11.65 -65.85
CA ASP A 6 -39.18 12.89 -65.97
C ASP A 6 -38.47 13.23 -64.65
N LEU A 7 -39.12 12.94 -63.52
CA LEU A 7 -38.50 13.13 -62.20
C LEU A 7 -37.35 12.13 -61.99
N PHE A 8 -37.52 10.89 -62.47
CA PHE A 8 -36.50 9.84 -62.39
C PHE A 8 -35.30 10.12 -63.29
N ASP A 9 -35.52 10.57 -64.53
CA ASP A 9 -34.45 10.91 -65.47
C ASP A 9 -33.70 12.18 -65.03
N THR A 10 -34.40 13.15 -64.43
CA THR A 10 -33.74 14.32 -63.83
C THR A 10 -32.91 13.92 -62.60
N PHE A 11 -33.39 12.95 -61.80
CA PHE A 11 -32.64 12.38 -60.68
C PHE A 11 -31.41 11.59 -61.14
N LEU A 12 -31.55 10.77 -62.19
CA LEU A 12 -30.48 9.94 -62.75
C LEU A 12 -29.41 10.78 -63.44
N PHE A 13 -29.82 11.82 -64.18
CA PHE A 13 -28.92 12.75 -64.84
C PHE A 13 -28.15 13.62 -63.84
N ARG A 14 -28.81 14.05 -62.74
CA ARG A 14 -28.11 14.76 -61.65
C ARG A 14 -27.28 13.85 -60.76
N ALA A 15 -27.57 12.54 -60.67
CA ALA A 15 -26.79 11.57 -59.90
C ALA A 15 -25.51 11.12 -60.61
N THR A 16 -25.46 11.23 -61.94
CA THR A 16 -24.34 10.79 -62.79
C THR A 16 -23.32 11.90 -63.08
N THR A 17 -23.63 13.16 -62.79
CA THR A 17 -22.65 14.24 -62.77
C THR A 17 -21.77 14.15 -61.50
N VAL A 18 -20.52 14.62 -61.59
CA VAL A 18 -19.57 14.69 -60.44
C VAL A 18 -20.23 15.34 -59.20
N THR A 19 -21.18 16.22 -59.46
CA THR A 19 -21.96 16.97 -58.48
C THR A 19 -23.00 16.12 -57.75
N GLY A 20 -23.70 15.19 -58.41
CA GLY A 20 -24.57 14.21 -57.75
C GLY A 20 -23.81 13.16 -56.97
N PHE A 21 -22.62 12.79 -57.44
CA PHE A 21 -21.73 11.90 -56.70
C PHE A 21 -21.28 12.55 -55.38
N LEU A 22 -20.94 13.83 -55.38
CA LEU A 22 -20.63 14.58 -54.16
C LEU A 22 -21.84 14.78 -53.22
N PHE A 23 -23.05 14.85 -53.78
CA PHE A 23 -24.26 15.12 -53.00
C PHE A 23 -24.86 13.89 -52.34
N TYR A 24 -24.92 12.77 -53.07
CA TYR A 24 -25.52 11.53 -52.57
C TYR A 24 -24.44 10.59 -52.04
N TRP A 25 -23.38 10.38 -52.81
CA TRP A 25 -22.37 9.39 -52.44
C TRP A 25 -21.40 9.89 -51.38
N LEU A 26 -21.05 11.18 -51.28
CA LEU A 26 -20.14 11.63 -50.22
C LEU A 26 -20.72 11.51 -48.80
N PRO A 27 -21.96 11.93 -48.48
CA PRO A 27 -22.53 11.72 -47.15
C PRO A 27 -22.85 10.23 -46.90
N ILE A 28 -23.31 9.49 -47.92
CA ILE A 28 -23.52 8.04 -47.81
C ILE A 28 -22.19 7.32 -47.59
N ILE A 29 -21.12 7.71 -48.27
CA ILE A 29 -19.75 7.21 -48.05
C ILE A 29 -19.26 7.68 -46.69
N CYS A 30 -19.54 8.88 -46.18
CA CYS A 30 -19.13 9.28 -44.83
C CYS A 30 -19.94 8.59 -43.70
N ILE A 31 -21.17 8.18 -43.97
CA ILE A 31 -22.05 7.44 -43.05
C ILE A 31 -21.77 5.93 -43.12
N LEU A 32 -21.40 5.39 -44.30
CA LEU A 32 -21.02 3.98 -44.53
C LEU A 32 -19.49 3.75 -44.44
N SER A 33 -18.65 4.79 -44.50
CA SER A 33 -17.18 4.69 -44.34
C SER A 33 -16.71 4.33 -42.94
N PRO A 34 -17.46 4.52 -41.84
CA PRO A 34 -17.07 3.94 -40.56
C PRO A 34 -16.98 2.41 -40.67
N THR A 35 -17.62 1.81 -41.67
CA THR A 35 -17.59 0.36 -41.92
C THR A 35 -16.64 -0.10 -43.03
N TYR A 36 -16.16 0.77 -43.94
CA TYR A 36 -15.41 0.32 -45.13
C TYR A 36 -14.10 1.06 -45.43
N LEU A 37 -13.79 2.21 -44.81
CA LEU A 37 -12.57 2.98 -45.08
C LEU A 37 -11.62 3.09 -43.89
N SER A 38 -11.94 2.45 -42.77
CA SER A 38 -11.00 2.22 -41.68
C SER A 38 -10.53 0.76 -41.67
N PRO A 39 -9.21 0.48 -41.66
CA PRO A 39 -8.70 -0.80 -41.18
C PRO A 39 -8.88 -0.92 -39.65
N PHE A 40 -9.45 0.10 -39.01
CA PHE A 40 -9.83 0.11 -37.62
C PHE A 40 -11.17 -0.62 -37.49
N THR A 41 -11.06 -1.91 -37.18
CA THR A 41 -12.01 -2.62 -36.35
C THR A 41 -12.55 -1.67 -35.26
N PHE A 42 -13.86 -1.72 -34.97
CA PHE A 42 -14.37 -1.22 -33.70
C PHE A 42 -13.77 -2.10 -32.60
N VAL A 43 -12.50 -1.86 -32.28
CA VAL A 43 -11.78 -2.49 -31.18
C VAL A 43 -12.40 -1.94 -29.92
N ASP A 44 -12.77 -2.82 -28.99
CA ASP A 44 -13.18 -2.49 -27.64
C ASP A 44 -12.28 -1.38 -27.08
N SER A 45 -12.81 -0.15 -27.09
CA SER A 45 -12.03 1.09 -26.88
C SER A 45 -11.67 1.34 -25.41
N THR A 46 -11.92 0.35 -24.56
CA THR A 46 -11.82 0.40 -23.11
C THR A 46 -10.86 -0.65 -22.61
N GLN A 47 -9.68 -0.22 -22.19
CA GLN A 47 -8.76 -1.09 -21.44
C GLN A 47 -9.02 -0.92 -19.94
N GLU A 48 -9.01 -2.03 -19.21
CA GLU A 48 -9.23 -2.06 -17.77
C GLU A 48 -7.92 -2.40 -17.06
N PHE A 49 -7.54 -1.56 -16.09
CA PHE A 49 -6.37 -1.79 -15.24
C PHE A 49 -6.77 -1.79 -13.78
N LYS A 50 -6.05 -2.55 -12.96
CA LYS A 50 -6.13 -2.40 -11.50
C LYS A 50 -5.28 -1.22 -11.06
N ALA A 51 -5.86 -0.32 -10.29
CA ALA A 51 -5.20 0.85 -9.73
C ALA A 51 -5.36 0.89 -8.22
N TYR A 52 -4.25 1.05 -7.51
CA TYR A 52 -4.22 1.18 -6.06
C TYR A 52 -4.10 2.65 -5.68
N ARG A 53 -4.99 3.15 -4.84
CA ARG A 53 -4.91 4.54 -4.42
C ARG A 53 -3.82 4.72 -3.37
N MET A 54 -3.22 5.90 -3.35
CA MET A 54 -2.42 6.32 -2.20
C MET A 54 -3.28 6.32 -0.93
N VAL A 55 -2.70 5.91 0.19
CA VAL A 55 -3.38 5.85 1.49
C VAL A 55 -3.98 7.22 1.84
N GLN A 56 -5.15 7.21 2.47
CA GLN A 56 -5.79 8.39 3.03
C GLN A 56 -6.31 8.08 4.43
N TYR A 57 -5.85 8.85 5.42
CA TYR A 57 -6.30 8.75 6.80
C TYR A 57 -6.07 10.07 7.52
N ASP A 58 -6.85 10.31 8.58
CA ASP A 58 -6.59 11.40 9.50
C ASP A 58 -6.17 10.83 10.85
N LEU A 59 -5.15 11.42 11.47
CA LEU A 59 -4.66 11.03 12.80
C LEU A 59 -4.63 12.27 13.70
N TYR A 60 -5.28 12.22 14.85
CA TYR A 60 -5.44 13.35 15.78
C TYR A 60 -5.90 14.65 15.09
N GLY A 61 -6.78 14.53 14.08
CA GLY A 61 -7.30 15.66 13.30
C GLY A 61 -6.35 16.19 12.21
N GLN A 62 -5.14 15.65 12.07
CA GLN A 62 -4.23 15.97 10.96
C GLN A 62 -4.48 15.01 9.79
N ALA A 63 -4.57 15.55 8.58
CA ALA A 63 -4.82 14.77 7.37
C ALA A 63 -3.53 14.31 6.71
N TYR A 64 -3.47 13.04 6.31
CA TYR A 64 -2.32 12.43 5.65
C TYR A 64 -2.70 11.80 4.31
N GLY A 65 -1.75 11.81 3.37
CA GLY A 65 -1.87 11.20 2.06
C GLY A 65 -2.84 11.92 1.12
N SER A 66 -3.39 11.19 0.15
CA SER A 66 -4.16 11.79 -0.95
C SER A 66 -5.60 12.14 -0.54
N ARG A 67 -6.04 13.38 -0.78
CA ARG A 67 -7.39 13.87 -0.38
C ARG A 67 -8.48 13.69 -1.43
N GLN A 68 -8.10 13.45 -2.68
CA GLN A 68 -9.03 13.30 -3.80
C GLN A 68 -8.95 11.88 -4.38
N ALA A 69 -10.09 11.35 -4.81
CA ALA A 69 -10.19 10.02 -5.40
C ALA A 69 -10.62 10.06 -6.86
N PHE A 70 -11.51 10.98 -7.22
CA PHE A 70 -12.05 11.05 -8.57
C PHE A 70 -11.01 11.60 -9.55
N VAL A 71 -10.77 10.86 -10.63
CA VAL A 71 -9.96 11.32 -11.77
C VAL A 71 -10.71 10.95 -13.04
N SER A 72 -10.93 11.93 -13.90
CA SER A 72 -11.33 11.72 -15.29
C SER A 72 -10.68 12.80 -16.13
N SER A 73 -9.50 12.49 -16.66
CA SER A 73 -8.72 13.46 -17.45
C SER A 73 -7.82 12.78 -18.46
N GLU A 74 -7.53 13.48 -19.54
CA GLU A 74 -6.52 13.06 -20.53
C GLU A 74 -5.15 12.92 -19.85
N VAL A 75 -4.46 11.84 -20.16
CA VAL A 75 -3.14 11.50 -19.63
C VAL A 75 -2.03 11.94 -20.57
N ARG A 76 -0.97 12.43 -19.96
CA ARG A 76 0.29 12.74 -20.63
C ARG A 76 1.46 12.23 -19.79
N LEU A 77 2.60 11.99 -20.42
CA LEU A 77 3.83 11.69 -19.69
C LEU A 77 4.27 12.91 -18.89
N TRP A 78 4.93 12.66 -17.76
CA TRP A 78 5.55 13.69 -16.92
C TRP A 78 6.54 14.60 -17.67
N SER A 79 7.14 14.11 -18.75
CA SER A 79 8.09 14.84 -19.60
C SER A 79 7.43 15.90 -20.47
N HIS A 80 6.12 15.81 -20.70
CA HIS A 80 5.42 16.72 -21.60
C HIS A 80 5.27 18.13 -20.98
N ALA A 81 5.29 19.16 -21.83
CA ALA A 81 5.31 20.57 -21.41
C ALA A 81 3.97 21.03 -20.83
N ASN A 82 2.85 20.68 -21.46
CA ASN A 82 1.52 21.11 -21.03
C ASN A 82 0.78 20.00 -20.25
N LEU A 83 0.76 20.14 -18.93
CA LEU A 83 0.17 19.21 -17.97
C LEU A 83 -0.98 19.82 -17.16
N ASN A 84 -1.34 21.08 -17.41
CA ASN A 84 -2.39 21.77 -16.66
C ASN A 84 -3.75 21.09 -16.90
N ARG A 85 -4.46 20.71 -15.83
CA ARG A 85 -5.73 19.95 -15.86
C ARG A 85 -5.65 18.59 -16.58
N LYS A 86 -4.43 18.06 -16.77
CA LYS A 86 -4.19 16.72 -17.33
C LYS A 86 -3.70 15.80 -16.22
N ALA A 87 -3.84 14.51 -16.42
CA ALA A 87 -3.25 13.52 -15.54
C ALA A 87 -1.82 13.21 -15.99
N ALA A 88 -0.88 13.13 -15.05
CA ALA A 88 0.51 12.78 -15.33
C ALA A 88 0.72 11.27 -15.14
N LEU A 89 1.41 10.63 -16.09
CA LEU A 89 1.88 9.25 -16.00
C LEU A 89 3.40 9.23 -15.82
N ILE A 90 3.87 8.52 -14.80
CA ILE A 90 5.29 8.41 -14.46
C ILE A 90 5.61 6.99 -13.95
N ARG A 91 6.83 6.51 -14.19
CA ARG A 91 7.34 5.26 -13.57
C ARG A 91 7.92 5.58 -12.19
N LEU A 92 7.75 4.68 -11.22
CA LEU A 92 8.26 4.87 -9.86
C LEU A 92 9.77 5.15 -9.83
N GLU A 93 10.55 4.44 -10.64
CA GLU A 93 12.01 4.65 -10.83
C GLU A 93 12.41 6.08 -11.20
N LYS A 94 11.50 6.83 -11.83
CA LYS A 94 11.75 8.19 -12.31
C LYS A 94 11.10 9.24 -11.40
N LEU A 95 10.38 8.84 -10.36
CA LEU A 95 9.66 9.74 -9.48
C LEU A 95 10.57 10.19 -8.34
N THR A 96 11.10 11.41 -8.44
CA THR A 96 11.83 12.08 -7.35
C THR A 96 10.95 13.14 -6.69
N ILE A 97 11.31 13.57 -5.48
CA ILE A 97 10.58 14.62 -4.73
C ILE A 97 10.51 15.93 -5.53
N GLU A 98 11.60 16.30 -6.19
CA GLU A 98 11.67 17.50 -7.03
C GLU A 98 10.71 17.40 -8.22
N ARG A 99 10.70 16.25 -8.90
CA ARG A 99 9.79 15.99 -10.02
C ARG A 99 8.34 16.02 -9.54
N PHE A 100 8.04 15.38 -8.41
CA PHE A 100 6.73 15.42 -7.80
C PHE A 100 6.27 16.87 -7.54
N ARG A 101 7.08 17.68 -6.86
CA ARG A 101 6.77 19.11 -6.60
C ARG A 101 6.59 19.91 -7.89
N SER A 102 7.40 19.63 -8.92
CA SER A 102 7.27 20.27 -10.23
C SER A 102 5.96 19.91 -10.95
N LEU A 103 5.45 18.69 -10.76
CA LEU A 103 4.18 18.26 -11.34
C LEU A 103 3.01 18.92 -10.62
N VAL A 104 3.07 19.00 -9.30
CA VAL A 104 2.08 19.70 -8.48
C VAL A 104 2.02 21.18 -8.86
N SER A 105 3.17 21.85 -9.03
CA SER A 105 3.22 23.28 -9.40
C SER A 105 2.69 23.56 -10.82
N LYS A 106 2.78 22.59 -11.74
CA LYS A 106 2.18 22.66 -13.08
C LYS A 106 0.65 22.52 -13.11
N GLY A 107 0.00 22.21 -11.98
CA GLY A 107 -1.45 22.11 -11.87
C GLY A 107 -2.02 20.83 -12.49
N ILE A 108 -1.40 19.68 -12.25
CA ILE A 108 -1.94 18.37 -12.68
C ILE A 108 -3.25 18.05 -11.96
N ASN A 109 -4.15 17.34 -12.64
CA ASN A 109 -5.42 16.89 -12.07
C ASN A 109 -5.32 15.53 -11.35
N GLY A 110 -4.25 14.78 -11.60
CA GLY A 110 -4.03 13.46 -11.03
C GLY A 110 -2.65 12.92 -11.40
N LEU A 111 -2.11 12.03 -10.57
CA LEU A 111 -0.83 11.37 -10.80
C LEU A 111 -1.02 9.86 -10.84
N PHE A 112 -0.56 9.24 -11.92
CA PHE A 112 -0.51 7.80 -12.08
C PHE A 112 0.94 7.35 -12.07
N VAL A 113 1.29 6.50 -11.10
CA VAL A 113 2.63 5.97 -10.88
C VAL A 113 2.64 4.51 -11.26
N VAL A 114 3.45 4.14 -12.24
CA VAL A 114 3.65 2.73 -12.63
C VAL A 114 4.70 2.13 -11.71
N ILE A 115 4.30 1.10 -10.95
CA ILE A 115 5.16 0.31 -10.07
C ILE A 115 5.67 -0.89 -10.86
N PRO A 116 7.00 -1.13 -10.89
CA PRO A 116 7.54 -2.27 -11.62
C PRO A 116 7.11 -3.60 -11.01
N SER A 117 7.16 -4.66 -11.81
CA SER A 117 6.87 -6.01 -11.34
C SER A 117 7.86 -6.45 -10.25
N THR A 118 7.39 -7.23 -9.27
CA THR A 118 8.15 -7.71 -8.08
C THR A 118 9.46 -8.46 -8.37
N THR A 119 9.78 -8.74 -9.64
CA THR A 119 11.03 -9.37 -10.08
C THR A 119 12.18 -8.38 -10.33
N THR A 120 11.93 -7.07 -10.32
CA THR A 120 12.99 -6.07 -10.53
C THR A 120 13.80 -5.86 -9.26
N GLN A 121 15.09 -6.21 -9.31
CA GLN A 121 16.03 -5.87 -8.25
C GLN A 121 16.40 -4.39 -8.34
N TRP A 122 16.10 -3.65 -7.28
CA TRP A 122 16.46 -2.24 -7.15
C TRP A 122 17.90 -2.08 -6.70
N SER A 123 18.62 -1.08 -7.21
CA SER A 123 19.90 -0.69 -6.61
C SER A 123 19.68 -0.06 -5.23
N ASP A 124 20.68 -0.14 -4.35
CA ASP A 124 20.59 0.43 -3.00
C ASP A 124 20.35 1.96 -3.05
N GLU A 125 20.91 2.64 -4.06
CA GLU A 125 20.66 4.07 -4.31
C GLU A 125 19.20 4.36 -4.65
N GLN A 126 18.60 3.58 -5.55
CA GLN A 126 17.19 3.72 -5.91
C GLN A 126 16.27 3.42 -4.73
N LYS A 127 16.60 2.41 -3.91
CA LYS A 127 15.86 2.11 -2.68
C LYS A 127 15.88 3.29 -1.72
N SER A 128 17.03 3.97 -1.58
CA SER A 128 17.15 5.18 -0.75
C SER A 128 16.32 6.35 -1.30
N GLU A 129 16.33 6.59 -2.61
CA GLU A 129 15.53 7.67 -3.21
C GLU A 129 14.02 7.44 -3.08
N ILE A 130 13.57 6.20 -3.30
CA ILE A 130 12.18 5.80 -3.10
C ILE A 130 11.81 5.96 -1.63
N CYS A 131 12.69 5.53 -0.74
CA CYS A 131 12.51 5.69 0.69
C CYS A 131 12.26 7.15 1.10
N ASP A 132 13.12 8.07 0.66
CA ASP A 132 12.97 9.48 0.98
C ASP A 132 11.66 10.06 0.44
N LEU A 133 11.27 9.64 -0.77
CA LEU A 133 9.99 9.99 -1.37
C LEU A 133 8.80 9.46 -0.55
N GLU A 134 8.82 8.19 -0.16
CA GLU A 134 7.75 7.56 0.62
C GLU A 134 7.55 8.26 1.97
N THR A 135 8.65 8.54 2.66
CA THR A 135 8.62 9.19 3.98
C THR A 135 7.95 10.56 3.91
N ILE A 136 8.26 11.35 2.90
CA ILE A 136 7.68 12.69 2.73
C ILE A 136 6.21 12.60 2.30
N LEU A 137 5.90 11.75 1.33
CA LEU A 137 4.54 11.60 0.83
C LEU A 137 3.58 11.03 1.88
N LEU A 138 4.03 10.14 2.77
CA LEU A 138 3.22 9.65 3.89
C LEU A 138 3.02 10.71 4.98
N ALA A 139 3.97 11.64 5.15
CA ALA A 139 3.89 12.68 6.16
C ALA A 139 3.06 13.91 5.71
N GLU A 140 2.94 14.16 4.40
CA GLU A 140 2.24 15.32 3.85
C GLU A 140 0.80 15.00 3.42
N SER A 141 -0.06 16.03 3.43
CA SER A 141 -1.40 15.95 2.82
C SER A 141 -1.33 16.39 1.36
N VAL A 142 -1.65 15.49 0.43
CA VAL A 142 -1.61 15.77 -1.00
C VAL A 142 -3.04 16.04 -1.51
N PRO A 143 -3.32 17.24 -2.07
CA PRO A 143 -4.68 17.59 -2.51
C PRO A 143 -5.10 16.89 -3.81
N ILE A 144 -4.18 16.20 -4.48
CA ILE A 144 -4.35 15.58 -5.80
C ILE A 144 -4.51 14.05 -5.64
N PRO A 145 -5.34 13.38 -6.46
CA PRO A 145 -5.43 11.93 -6.50
C PRO A 145 -4.15 11.30 -7.03
N ILE A 146 -3.56 10.38 -6.25
CA ILE A 146 -2.40 9.58 -6.66
C ILE A 146 -2.82 8.11 -6.73
N TYR A 147 -2.56 7.49 -7.87
CA TYR A 147 -2.84 6.08 -8.13
C TYR A 147 -1.58 5.35 -8.56
N PHE A 148 -1.41 4.15 -8.04
CA PHE A 148 -0.32 3.24 -8.32
C PHE A 148 -0.82 2.09 -9.19
N LEU A 149 -0.12 1.84 -10.27
CA LEU A 149 -0.48 0.88 -11.30
C LEU A 149 0.61 -0.20 -11.36
N PRO A 150 0.30 -1.47 -11.06
CA PRO A 150 1.28 -2.53 -11.25
C PRO A 150 1.62 -2.65 -12.74
N GLU A 151 2.90 -2.86 -13.03
CA GLU A 151 3.39 -3.01 -14.39
C GLU A 151 2.87 -4.31 -15.01
N ASN A 152 2.12 -4.15 -16.10
CA ASN A 152 1.60 -5.23 -16.94
C ASN A 152 2.00 -4.97 -18.39
N GLN A 153 1.99 -5.99 -19.24
CA GLN A 153 2.31 -5.84 -20.67
C GLN A 153 1.43 -4.77 -21.35
N GLN A 154 0.13 -4.80 -21.09
CA GLN A 154 -0.83 -3.80 -21.59
C GLN A 154 -0.50 -2.37 -21.12
N MET A 155 -0.03 -2.19 -19.88
CA MET A 155 0.37 -0.89 -19.35
C MET A 155 1.64 -0.38 -20.03
N ASN A 156 2.57 -1.29 -20.35
CA ASN A 156 3.77 -0.95 -21.10
C ASN A 156 3.46 -0.55 -22.54
N ASP A 157 2.49 -1.19 -23.18
CA ASP A 157 2.02 -0.81 -24.51
C ASP A 157 1.33 0.56 -24.47
N LEU A 158 0.50 0.81 -23.46
CA LEU A 158 -0.11 2.13 -23.22
C LEU A 158 0.98 3.19 -23.00
N TYR A 159 1.96 2.94 -22.12
CA TYR A 159 3.06 3.86 -21.83
C TYR A 159 3.83 4.21 -23.11
N LYS A 160 4.20 3.22 -23.92
CA LYS A 160 4.87 3.41 -25.22
C LYS A 160 4.01 4.20 -26.20
N SER A 161 2.70 3.95 -26.23
CA SER A 161 1.78 4.67 -27.11
C SER A 161 1.72 6.16 -26.76
N ILE A 162 1.72 6.51 -25.48
CA ILE A 162 1.73 7.91 -25.02
C ILE A 162 3.11 8.54 -25.22
N GLU A 163 4.19 7.77 -25.04
CA GLU A 163 5.57 8.23 -25.27
C GLU A 163 5.87 8.50 -26.74
N SER A 164 5.29 7.72 -27.65
CA SER A 164 5.40 7.96 -29.11
C SER A 164 4.74 9.26 -29.57
N ARG A 165 3.89 9.86 -28.72
CA ARG A 165 3.23 11.13 -29.00
C ARG A 165 4.25 12.27 -28.92
N ARG A 166 4.42 12.98 -30.04
CA ARG A 166 5.30 14.15 -30.10
C ARG A 166 4.78 15.28 -29.21
N ASP A 167 5.67 15.85 -28.42
CA ASP A 167 5.40 17.06 -27.64
C ASP A 167 5.75 18.27 -28.51
N SER A 168 4.78 18.69 -29.32
CA SER A 168 4.91 19.62 -30.46
C SER A 168 5.06 21.10 -30.04
N THR A 169 5.93 21.38 -29.07
CA THR A 169 6.25 22.77 -28.67
C THR A 169 7.33 23.41 -29.55
N LYS A 170 7.99 22.64 -30.42
CA LYS A 170 9.13 23.10 -31.24
C LYS A 170 8.88 23.13 -32.76
N ASP A 171 7.68 22.77 -33.22
CA ASP A 171 7.37 22.63 -34.65
C ASP A 171 6.51 23.78 -35.19
N SER A 172 6.51 23.94 -36.52
CA SER A 172 5.70 24.91 -37.26
C SER A 172 4.21 24.79 -36.93
N ALA A 173 3.50 25.92 -36.80
CA ALA A 173 2.09 25.98 -36.37
C ALA A 173 1.13 25.05 -37.15
N LEU A 174 1.37 24.82 -38.44
CA LEU A 174 0.56 23.88 -39.25
C LEU A 174 0.81 22.41 -38.88
N ALA A 175 2.06 22.04 -38.57
CA ALA A 175 2.39 20.70 -38.09
C ALA A 175 1.79 20.46 -36.69
N VAL A 176 1.82 21.49 -35.83
CA VAL A 176 1.16 21.45 -34.52
C VAL A 176 -0.35 21.21 -34.65
N ILE A 177 -1.01 21.90 -35.58
CA ILE A 177 -2.45 21.72 -35.83
C ILE A 177 -2.74 20.33 -36.43
N TYR A 178 -1.93 19.87 -37.38
CA TYR A 178 -2.08 18.54 -37.97
C TYR A 178 -1.94 17.43 -36.91
N ASP A 179 -0.94 17.53 -36.05
CA ASP A 179 -0.74 16.59 -34.94
C ASP A 179 -1.87 16.67 -33.92
N MET A 180 -2.42 17.86 -33.64
CA MET A 180 -3.59 18.03 -32.76
C MET A 180 -4.88 17.41 -33.32
N ILE A 181 -5.04 17.32 -34.65
CA ILE A 181 -6.21 16.73 -35.30
C ILE A 181 -6.08 15.21 -35.38
N THR A 182 -4.88 14.72 -35.67
CA THR A 182 -4.64 13.30 -35.94
C THR A 182 -4.30 12.48 -34.71
N ALA A 183 -3.69 13.09 -33.68
CA ALA A 183 -3.26 12.38 -32.49
C ALA A 183 -4.44 11.89 -31.64
N ASP A 184 -4.34 10.63 -31.21
CA ASP A 184 -5.23 10.06 -30.22
C ASP A 184 -4.82 10.48 -28.81
N GLY A 185 -5.79 10.96 -28.03
CA GLY A 185 -5.65 11.15 -26.60
C GLY A 185 -6.05 9.88 -25.84
N TYR A 186 -5.47 9.69 -24.67
CA TYR A 186 -5.91 8.67 -23.72
C TYR A 186 -6.49 9.35 -22.50
N GLN A 187 -7.72 9.01 -22.13
CA GLN A 187 -8.37 9.48 -20.92
C GLN A 187 -8.42 8.36 -19.90
N LEU A 188 -7.84 8.62 -18.73
CA LEU A 188 -7.94 7.74 -17.58
C LEU A 188 -9.09 8.19 -16.71
N SER A 189 -10.01 7.26 -16.43
CA SER A 189 -11.15 7.50 -15.58
C SER A 189 -11.22 6.45 -14.48
N VAL A 190 -11.20 6.89 -13.23
CA VAL A 190 -11.50 6.04 -12.07
C VAL A 190 -12.89 6.43 -11.59
N ASN A 191 -13.85 5.52 -11.79
CA ASN A 191 -15.20 5.74 -11.28
C ASN A 191 -15.19 5.54 -9.76
N THR A 192 -15.15 6.64 -9.03
CA THR A 192 -15.25 6.64 -7.57
C THR A 192 -16.49 7.41 -7.19
N GLY A 193 -17.37 6.77 -6.41
CA GLY A 193 -18.51 7.46 -5.80
C GLY A 193 -18.05 8.56 -4.83
N LYS A 194 -19.00 9.25 -4.19
CA LYS A 194 -18.66 10.24 -3.15
C LYS A 194 -17.88 9.56 -2.03
N TYR A 195 -16.65 10.04 -1.82
CA TYR A 195 -15.72 9.52 -0.84
C TYR A 195 -16.04 10.09 0.53
N ASN A 196 -16.70 9.30 1.37
CA ASN A 196 -17.10 9.71 2.72
C ASN A 196 -16.13 9.16 3.75
N GLN A 197 -16.08 9.85 4.89
CA GLN A 197 -15.46 9.32 6.09
C GLN A 197 -16.17 8.02 6.50
N ARG A 198 -15.39 6.98 6.76
CA ARG A 198 -15.91 5.70 7.20
C ARG A 198 -16.44 5.85 8.63
N THR A 199 -17.74 5.63 8.81
CA THR A 199 -18.43 5.79 10.10
C THR A 199 -17.96 4.77 11.15
N ASP A 200 -17.60 3.56 10.72
CA ASP A 200 -17.15 2.46 11.57
C ASP A 200 -15.67 2.14 11.32
N SER A 201 -14.79 3.04 11.74
CA SER A 201 -13.34 2.79 11.81
C SER A 201 -13.06 1.96 13.08
N VAL A 202 -12.70 0.67 12.94
CA VAL A 202 -12.46 -0.24 14.07
C VAL A 202 -11.17 -1.01 13.84
N LEU A 203 -10.38 -1.18 14.89
CA LEU A 203 -9.19 -2.03 14.91
C LEU A 203 -9.39 -3.19 15.90
N TYR A 204 -8.65 -4.29 15.72
CA TYR A 204 -8.82 -5.52 16.51
C TYR A 204 -7.50 -5.98 17.14
N ASN A 205 -7.40 -5.92 18.45
CA ASN A 205 -6.30 -6.58 19.16
C ASN A 205 -6.67 -8.03 19.44
N ILE A 206 -5.66 -8.91 19.44
CA ILE A 206 -5.81 -10.31 19.86
C ILE A 206 -4.87 -10.52 21.05
N VAL A 207 -5.44 -10.89 22.19
CA VAL A 207 -4.70 -11.15 23.43
C VAL A 207 -4.91 -12.59 23.84
N GLY A 208 -3.83 -13.30 24.18
CA GLY A 208 -3.90 -14.62 24.80
C GLY A 208 -2.92 -14.75 25.96
N LYS A 209 -3.16 -15.70 26.86
CA LYS A 209 -2.29 -15.91 28.03
C LYS A 209 -1.93 -17.38 28.26
N LEU A 210 -0.77 -17.60 28.86
CA LEU A 210 -0.35 -18.84 29.48
C LEU A 210 -0.14 -18.60 30.96
N VAL A 211 -0.85 -19.34 31.79
CA VAL A 211 -0.82 -19.17 33.24
C VAL A 211 0.39 -19.93 33.81
N GLY A 212 1.15 -19.31 34.70
CA GLY A 212 2.29 -19.94 35.37
C GLY A 212 1.88 -20.98 36.43
N HIS A 213 2.87 -21.65 37.01
CA HIS A 213 2.66 -22.59 38.10
C HIS A 213 2.49 -21.83 39.42
N GLY A 214 1.28 -21.86 39.98
CA GLY A 214 0.92 -21.17 41.22
C GLY A 214 -0.44 -20.50 41.13
N ILE A 215 -0.69 -19.56 42.05
CA ILE A 215 -1.90 -18.73 42.05
C ILE A 215 -1.70 -17.61 41.04
N GLU A 216 -2.52 -17.58 39.98
CA GLU A 216 -2.37 -16.67 38.84
C GLU A 216 -2.17 -15.21 39.27
N GLU A 217 -2.96 -14.69 40.20
CA GLU A 217 -2.93 -13.30 40.63
C GLU A 217 -1.64 -12.89 41.35
N ARG A 218 -0.90 -13.85 41.91
CA ARG A 218 0.34 -13.64 42.67
C ARG A 218 1.60 -13.88 41.86
N LEU A 219 1.48 -14.26 40.59
CA LEU A 219 2.64 -14.45 39.73
C LEU A 219 2.95 -13.18 38.93
N PRO A 220 4.24 -12.84 38.76
CA PRO A 220 4.64 -11.76 37.86
C PRO A 220 4.24 -12.05 36.41
N LYS A 221 4.01 -10.99 35.64
CA LYS A 221 3.53 -11.07 34.25
C LYS A 221 4.61 -10.56 33.29
N ILE A 222 4.87 -11.32 32.23
CA ILE A 222 5.68 -10.88 31.09
C ILE A 222 4.75 -10.72 29.89
N LEU A 223 4.81 -9.56 29.24
CA LEU A 223 3.99 -9.26 28.07
C LEU A 223 4.87 -9.29 26.82
N PHE A 224 4.53 -10.15 25.86
CA PHE A 224 5.09 -10.14 24.51
C PHE A 224 4.15 -9.41 23.57
N VAL A 225 4.65 -8.41 22.87
CA VAL A 225 3.86 -7.55 21.98
C VAL A 225 4.50 -7.53 20.60
N THR A 226 3.66 -7.62 19.58
CA THR A 226 4.04 -7.29 18.20
C THR A 226 2.85 -6.65 17.51
N HIS A 227 3.09 -5.67 16.66
CA HIS A 227 2.03 -5.17 15.80
C HIS A 227 2.00 -5.95 14.49
N TYR A 228 0.81 -6.34 14.05
CA TYR A 228 0.65 -7.13 12.83
C TYR A 228 0.22 -6.29 11.63
N ASP A 229 0.28 -4.96 11.76
CA ASP A 229 -0.05 -4.01 10.70
C ASP A 229 1.21 -3.59 9.94
N ALA A 230 1.03 -3.24 8.67
CA ALA A 230 2.02 -2.59 7.83
C ALA A 230 1.44 -1.31 7.21
N MET A 231 2.31 -0.48 6.68
CA MET A 231 1.91 0.73 5.98
C MET A 231 2.87 0.97 4.82
N GLY A 232 2.36 1.54 3.74
CA GLY A 232 3.14 1.96 2.58
C GLY A 232 2.37 3.04 1.83
N LEU A 233 2.92 3.55 0.72
CA LEU A 233 2.24 4.61 -0.04
C LEU A 233 0.84 4.21 -0.53
N ALA A 234 0.63 2.93 -0.87
CA ALA A 234 -0.62 2.42 -1.41
C ALA A 234 -1.20 1.37 -0.46
N SER A 235 -2.47 1.54 -0.08
CA SER A 235 -3.11 0.70 0.92
C SER A 235 -3.18 -0.76 0.49
N GLY A 236 -3.44 -1.07 -0.77
CA GLY A 236 -3.51 -2.45 -1.28
C GLY A 236 -2.15 -3.13 -1.57
N LEU A 237 -1.04 -2.40 -1.50
CA LEU A 237 0.30 -2.95 -1.79
C LEU A 237 1.20 -3.05 -0.56
N ALA A 238 0.74 -2.59 0.61
CA ALA A 238 1.48 -2.62 1.85
C ALA A 238 1.47 -4.02 2.49
N GLN A 239 2.30 -4.92 1.96
CA GLN A 239 2.47 -6.30 2.47
C GLN A 239 3.29 -6.34 3.76
N GLY A 240 4.40 -5.60 3.80
CA GLY A 240 5.24 -5.39 4.98
C GLY A 240 6.03 -6.63 5.44
N ALA A 241 6.76 -7.30 4.56
CA ALA A 241 7.45 -8.53 4.94
C ALA A 241 8.38 -8.34 6.18
N ASP A 242 9.32 -7.40 6.12
CA ASP A 242 10.10 -7.03 7.30
C ASP A 242 9.43 -5.97 8.16
N SER A 243 8.50 -5.18 7.62
CA SER A 243 7.64 -4.23 8.33
C SER A 243 6.50 -4.96 9.06
N ASN A 244 7.02 -5.70 10.02
CA ASN A 244 6.54 -6.54 11.10
C ASN A 244 5.82 -7.84 10.79
N ALA A 245 5.80 -8.36 9.55
CA ALA A 245 5.50 -9.79 9.40
C ALA A 245 6.60 -10.65 10.05
N SER A 246 7.87 -10.20 10.00
CA SER A 246 9.00 -10.85 10.68
C SER A 246 8.85 -10.94 12.21
N GLY A 247 8.43 -9.88 12.91
CA GLY A 247 8.20 -9.94 14.35
C GLY A 247 6.95 -10.73 14.74
N VAL A 248 5.88 -10.68 13.92
CA VAL A 248 4.72 -11.57 14.07
C VAL A 248 5.13 -13.04 14.00
N LEU A 249 6.00 -13.41 13.05
CA LEU A 249 6.52 -14.78 12.93
C LEU A 249 7.26 -15.23 14.18
N ILE A 250 8.15 -14.38 14.72
CA ILE A 250 8.89 -14.70 15.95
C ILE A 250 7.92 -14.87 17.11
N LEU A 251 6.90 -14.02 17.23
CA LEU A 251 5.88 -14.16 18.27
C LEU A 251 5.10 -15.47 18.15
N LEU A 252 4.70 -15.87 16.93
CA LEU A 252 4.02 -17.15 16.69
C LEU A 252 4.88 -18.33 17.12
N LYS A 253 6.19 -18.30 16.83
CA LYS A 253 7.12 -19.34 17.25
C LYS A 253 7.30 -19.37 18.77
N LEU A 254 7.42 -18.21 19.42
CA LEU A 254 7.47 -18.11 20.89
C LEU A 254 6.21 -18.68 21.54
N ILE A 255 5.02 -18.39 20.99
CA ILE A 255 3.75 -18.96 21.45
C ILE A 255 3.80 -20.50 21.39
N ARG A 256 4.25 -21.07 20.27
CA ARG A 256 4.37 -22.53 20.11
C ARG A 256 5.37 -23.14 21.09
N LEU A 257 6.52 -22.49 21.29
CA LEU A 257 7.55 -22.92 22.23
C LEU A 257 7.05 -22.92 23.68
N PHE A 258 6.49 -21.79 24.13
CA PHE A 258 6.00 -21.67 25.50
C PHE A 258 4.73 -22.50 25.75
N SER A 259 3.87 -22.68 24.75
CA SER A 259 2.71 -23.57 24.86
C SER A 259 3.15 -25.01 25.18
N LYS A 260 4.19 -25.52 24.50
CA LYS A 260 4.77 -26.84 24.81
C LYS A 260 5.39 -26.88 26.21
N LEU A 261 6.15 -25.85 26.60
CA LEU A 261 6.78 -25.78 27.92
C LEU A 261 5.77 -25.70 29.07
N TYR A 262 4.67 -24.98 28.89
CA TYR A 262 3.64 -24.79 29.91
C TYR A 262 2.63 -25.94 29.95
N ALA A 263 2.62 -26.84 28.96
CA ALA A 263 1.74 -28.00 28.91
C ALA A 263 2.06 -29.03 30.01
N LYS A 264 3.34 -29.25 30.33
CA LYS A 264 3.75 -30.16 31.41
C LYS A 264 3.89 -29.39 32.72
N GLN A 265 3.38 -29.96 33.81
CA GLN A 265 3.43 -29.31 35.14
C GLN A 265 4.86 -29.11 35.66
N THR A 266 5.79 -30.00 35.30
CA THR A 266 7.20 -29.97 35.73
C THR A 266 8.00 -28.85 35.08
N THR A 267 7.66 -28.48 33.84
CA THR A 267 8.34 -27.43 33.06
C THR A 267 7.58 -26.10 33.10
N ARG A 268 6.48 -26.02 33.83
CA ARG A 268 5.67 -24.81 33.94
C ARG A 268 6.36 -23.81 34.88
N ALA A 269 6.76 -22.66 34.35
CA ALA A 269 7.48 -21.64 35.12
C ALA A 269 6.55 -20.82 36.03
N LYS A 270 7.15 -20.07 36.97
CA LYS A 270 6.45 -19.18 37.92
C LYS A 270 6.20 -17.78 37.35
N TYR A 271 5.89 -17.68 36.06
CA TYR A 271 5.54 -16.44 35.37
C TYR A 271 4.24 -16.65 34.61
N ASN A 272 3.40 -15.61 34.55
CA ASN A 272 2.31 -15.55 33.59
C ASN A 272 2.81 -14.90 32.31
N LEU A 273 2.62 -15.57 31.17
CA LEU A 273 3.03 -15.05 29.87
C LEU A 273 1.81 -14.56 29.12
N HIS A 274 1.81 -13.30 28.72
CA HIS A 274 0.76 -12.69 27.92
C HIS A 274 1.30 -12.41 26.53
N PHE A 275 0.51 -12.71 25.51
CA PHE A 275 0.86 -12.48 24.10
C PHE A 275 -0.19 -11.56 23.49
N LEU A 276 0.27 -10.43 22.94
CA LEU A 276 -0.57 -9.40 22.34
C LEU A 276 -0.16 -9.20 20.88
N PHE A 277 -1.11 -9.45 19.98
CA PHE A 277 -1.07 -8.95 18.60
C PHE A 277 -1.78 -7.60 18.59
N ALA A 278 -1.01 -6.52 18.51
CA ALA A 278 -1.51 -5.16 18.53
C ALA A 278 -1.89 -4.69 17.12
N ALA A 279 -3.09 -4.12 17.00
CA ALA A 279 -3.50 -3.37 15.81
C ALA A 279 -3.16 -1.89 15.96
N GLY A 280 -3.19 -1.15 14.86
CA GLY A 280 -2.84 0.26 14.79
C GLY A 280 -1.37 0.57 15.10
N GLY A 281 -0.44 -0.36 14.83
CA GLY A 281 0.99 -0.17 15.09
C GLY A 281 1.53 1.08 14.39
N LYS A 282 1.27 1.20 13.09
CA LYS A 282 1.65 2.36 12.25
C LYS A 282 0.77 3.60 12.48
N LEU A 283 -0.31 3.48 13.25
CA LEU A 283 -1.18 4.60 13.65
C LEU A 283 -0.83 5.13 15.04
N ASN A 284 0.45 5.24 15.34
CA ASN A 284 0.95 5.63 16.66
C ASN A 284 0.55 4.63 17.77
N TYR A 285 0.61 3.33 17.47
CA TYR A 285 0.43 2.21 18.39
C TYR A 285 -0.89 2.22 19.19
N GLN A 286 -2.02 2.48 18.52
CA GLN A 286 -3.33 2.58 19.19
C GLN A 286 -3.74 1.28 19.90
N GLY A 287 -3.38 0.13 19.36
CA GLY A 287 -3.68 -1.16 20.00
C GLY A 287 -2.96 -1.32 21.32
N SER A 288 -1.68 -0.97 21.38
CA SER A 288 -0.90 -1.00 22.62
C SER A 288 -1.43 0.02 23.64
N LYS A 289 -1.84 1.21 23.18
CA LYS A 289 -2.53 2.20 24.04
C LYS A 289 -3.81 1.62 24.66
N LYS A 290 -4.69 1.03 23.85
CA LYS A 290 -5.94 0.44 24.35
C LYS A 290 -5.70 -0.66 25.38
N TRP A 291 -4.69 -1.49 25.16
CA TRP A 291 -4.31 -2.53 26.12
C TRP A 291 -3.83 -1.94 27.45
N ILE A 292 -3.05 -0.86 27.43
CA ILE A 292 -2.58 -0.15 28.63
C ILE A 292 -3.77 0.43 29.41
N ASP A 293 -4.73 1.05 28.71
CA ASP A 293 -5.93 1.61 29.35
C ASP A 293 -6.74 0.50 30.04
N ASP A 294 -6.98 -0.61 29.34
CA ASP A 294 -7.68 -1.79 29.90
C ASP A 294 -6.91 -2.38 31.09
N TYR A 295 -5.57 -2.40 31.03
CA TYR A 295 -4.72 -2.87 32.12
C TYR A 295 -4.83 -1.98 33.36
N HIS A 296 -4.82 -0.66 33.20
CA HIS A 296 -4.99 0.26 34.32
C HIS A 296 -6.38 0.16 34.94
N ASP A 297 -7.43 0.03 34.13
CA ASP A 297 -8.80 -0.17 34.61
C ASP A 297 -8.90 -1.46 35.44
N GLN A 298 -8.32 -2.56 34.97
CA GLN A 298 -8.28 -3.83 35.72
C GLN A 298 -7.48 -3.70 37.01
N LYS A 299 -6.32 -3.03 36.99
CA LYS A 299 -5.48 -2.83 38.18
C LYS A 299 -6.23 -2.05 39.27
N GLN A 300 -7.01 -1.04 38.89
CA GLN A 300 -7.84 -0.27 39.82
C GLN A 300 -9.01 -1.09 40.37
N GLN A 301 -9.71 -1.84 39.52
CA GLN A 301 -10.87 -2.64 39.92
C GLN A 301 -10.51 -3.83 40.80
N GLN A 302 -9.44 -4.55 40.46
CA GLN A 302 -9.08 -5.82 41.10
C GLN A 302 -8.00 -5.70 42.18
N GLN A 303 -7.46 -4.49 42.41
CA GLN A 303 -6.36 -4.23 43.36
C GLN A 303 -5.23 -5.28 43.25
N LEU A 304 -4.90 -5.66 42.01
CA LEU A 304 -3.94 -6.72 41.75
C LEU A 304 -2.58 -6.35 42.38
N PRO A 305 -2.03 -7.20 43.28
CA PRO A 305 -0.79 -6.89 43.98
C PRO A 305 0.45 -6.90 43.06
N ASN A 306 0.36 -7.56 41.90
CA ASN A 306 1.49 -7.74 41.01
C ASN A 306 1.39 -6.93 39.71
N ASP A 307 2.48 -6.23 39.42
CA ASP A 307 2.68 -5.44 38.22
C ASP A 307 3.17 -6.31 37.04
N VAL A 308 3.20 -5.72 35.86
CA VAL A 308 3.93 -6.30 34.72
C VAL A 308 5.42 -6.07 34.94
N ASP A 309 6.20 -7.17 34.97
CA ASP A 309 7.63 -7.13 35.24
C ASP A 309 8.41 -6.59 34.04
N VAL A 310 8.01 -6.98 32.83
CA VAL A 310 8.63 -6.52 31.58
C VAL A 310 7.70 -6.69 30.38
N VAL A 311 7.76 -5.71 29.48
CA VAL A 311 7.12 -5.75 28.16
C VAL A 311 8.19 -5.89 27.08
N VAL A 312 8.09 -6.95 26.28
CA VAL A 312 8.98 -7.28 25.18
C VAL A 312 8.25 -7.00 23.87
N CYS A 313 8.62 -5.94 23.18
CA CYS A 313 8.08 -5.60 21.86
C CYS A 313 8.98 -6.17 20.76
N LEU A 314 8.40 -6.77 19.72
CA LEU A 314 9.09 -7.31 18.55
C LEU A 314 8.71 -6.52 17.31
N ASP A 315 9.71 -5.96 16.62
CA ASP A 315 9.52 -5.16 15.41
C ASP A 315 10.69 -5.34 14.42
N SER A 316 10.40 -5.60 13.14
CA SER A 316 11.39 -5.74 12.06
C SER A 316 12.64 -6.53 12.45
N LEU A 317 12.55 -7.86 12.40
CA LEU A 317 13.61 -8.80 12.81
C LEU A 317 14.00 -9.78 11.69
N GLY A 318 13.67 -9.45 10.44
CA GLY A 318 13.85 -10.30 9.26
C GLY A 318 15.09 -10.00 8.44
N GLN A 319 15.84 -8.93 8.75
CA GLN A 319 17.01 -8.49 7.99
C GLN A 319 18.23 -8.26 8.90
N SER A 320 19.43 -8.31 8.29
CA SER A 320 20.74 -8.03 8.88
C SER A 320 21.22 -9.00 9.97
N ASN A 321 22.48 -8.85 10.39
CA ASN A 321 23.10 -9.62 11.48
C ASN A 321 23.20 -8.81 12.78
N GLU A 322 22.52 -7.68 12.85
CA GLU A 322 22.56 -6.76 13.99
C GLU A 322 21.21 -6.84 14.73
N LEU A 323 21.26 -6.90 16.05
CA LEU A 323 20.08 -6.91 16.91
C LEU A 323 20.19 -5.78 17.92
N TYR A 324 19.28 -4.82 17.82
CA TYR A 324 19.20 -3.70 18.73
C TYR A 324 18.09 -3.88 19.76
N MET A 325 18.42 -3.59 21.01
CA MET A 325 17.47 -3.44 22.10
C MET A 325 17.21 -1.95 22.33
N HIS A 326 16.07 -1.46 21.86
CA HIS A 326 15.65 -0.07 22.03
C HIS A 326 15.01 0.13 23.40
N VAL A 327 15.56 1.05 24.19
CA VAL A 327 15.08 1.36 25.54
C VAL A 327 14.83 2.86 25.72
N SER A 328 13.71 3.19 26.36
CA SER A 328 13.38 4.55 26.79
C SER A 328 14.02 4.95 28.11
N LYS A 329 14.21 3.96 29.00
CA LYS A 329 14.87 4.08 30.29
C LYS A 329 15.78 2.86 30.41
N PRO A 330 17.10 3.01 30.58
CA PRO A 330 17.97 1.86 30.72
C PRO A 330 17.54 1.07 31.97
N PRO A 331 17.22 -0.23 31.84
CA PRO A 331 16.84 -1.04 32.98
C PRO A 331 18.05 -1.20 33.91
N LYS A 332 17.79 -1.29 35.21
CA LYS A 332 18.86 -1.63 36.17
C LYS A 332 19.25 -3.09 35.98
N ASP A 333 20.51 -3.44 36.25
CA ASP A 333 21.00 -4.81 36.08
C ASP A 333 20.25 -5.82 36.98
N THR A 334 19.65 -5.37 38.09
CA THR A 334 18.80 -6.20 38.95
C THR A 334 17.39 -6.43 38.41
N GLN A 335 16.94 -5.63 37.44
CA GLN A 335 15.62 -5.77 36.85
C GLN A 335 15.62 -6.83 35.77
N THR A 336 14.47 -7.47 35.54
CA THR A 336 14.25 -8.49 34.51
C THR A 336 14.78 -8.06 33.13
N GLY A 337 14.60 -6.80 32.74
CA GLY A 337 15.13 -6.26 31.49
C GLY A 337 16.67 -6.12 31.45
N GLY A 338 17.30 -5.80 32.58
CA GLY A 338 18.76 -5.72 32.68
C GLY A 338 19.42 -7.09 32.64
N ILE A 339 18.83 -8.08 33.33
CA ILE A 339 19.24 -9.48 33.28
C ILE A 339 19.15 -10.01 31.84
N LEU A 340 18.05 -9.72 31.15
CA LEU A 340 17.86 -10.18 29.78
C LEU A 340 18.89 -9.58 28.82
N ARG A 341 19.23 -8.30 28.99
CA ARG A 341 20.30 -7.64 28.24
C ARG A 341 21.64 -8.34 28.43
N GLU A 342 22.01 -8.61 29.68
CA GLU A 342 23.27 -9.29 30.00
C GLU A 342 23.32 -10.70 29.39
N LEU A 343 22.24 -11.46 29.49
CA LEU A 343 22.13 -12.78 28.86
C LEU A 343 22.32 -12.71 27.34
N LEU A 344 21.69 -11.74 26.68
CA LEU A 344 21.86 -11.56 25.22
C LEU A 344 23.27 -11.17 24.84
N THR A 345 23.92 -10.27 25.59
CA THR A 345 25.33 -9.90 25.37
C THR A 345 26.23 -11.14 25.49
N GLN A 346 26.06 -11.93 26.55
CA GLN A 346 26.83 -13.17 26.76
C GLN A 346 26.57 -14.22 25.67
N LEU A 347 25.33 -14.34 25.19
CA LEU A 347 24.99 -15.24 24.08
C LEU A 347 25.60 -14.77 22.76
N SER A 348 25.59 -13.46 22.48
CA SER A 348 26.20 -12.88 21.29
C SER A 348 27.72 -13.03 21.27
N GLU A 349 28.39 -12.81 22.40
CA GLU A 349 29.85 -12.96 22.53
C GLU A 349 30.32 -14.39 22.26
N LYS A 350 29.50 -15.37 22.68
CA LYS A 350 29.77 -16.78 22.42
C LYS A 350 29.38 -17.22 21.01
N SER A 351 28.65 -16.40 20.26
CA SER A 351 28.16 -16.69 18.90
C SER A 351 27.45 -18.06 18.79
N THR A 352 26.72 -18.44 19.83
CA THR A 352 26.14 -19.80 20.00
C THR A 352 25.31 -20.28 18.82
N HIS A 353 24.61 -19.38 18.14
CA HIS A 353 23.66 -19.68 17.07
C HIS A 353 24.00 -18.96 15.76
N GLY A 354 25.26 -18.53 15.62
CA GLY A 354 25.76 -17.81 14.45
C GLY A 354 26.18 -16.36 14.76
N PRO A 355 26.74 -15.63 13.76
CA PRO A 355 27.19 -14.26 13.97
C PRO A 355 25.99 -13.33 14.22
N LEU A 356 25.98 -12.71 15.40
CA LEU A 356 25.00 -11.70 15.79
C LEU A 356 25.72 -10.62 16.59
N THR A 357 25.62 -9.36 16.17
CA THR A 357 26.04 -8.21 16.97
C THR A 357 24.85 -7.71 17.76
N PHE A 358 24.99 -7.65 19.08
CA PHE A 358 23.93 -7.17 19.97
C PHE A 358 24.33 -5.85 20.61
N GLU A 359 23.47 -4.84 20.47
CA GLU A 359 23.68 -3.52 21.05
C GLU A 359 22.41 -2.97 21.70
N GLN A 360 22.57 -2.20 22.78
CA GLN A 360 21.45 -1.49 23.41
C GLN A 360 21.46 -0.03 22.99
N ILE A 361 20.37 0.42 22.37
CA ILE A 361 20.17 1.81 21.98
C ILE A 361 19.22 2.48 22.98
N HIS A 362 19.73 3.50 23.66
CA HIS A 362 18.91 4.31 24.57
C HIS A 362 18.50 5.62 23.92
N LYS A 363 17.18 5.85 23.85
CA LYS A 363 16.60 7.11 23.39
C LYS A 363 15.65 7.67 24.44
N LYS A 364 15.93 8.89 24.89
CA LYS A 364 15.07 9.56 25.87
C LYS A 364 13.75 9.96 25.20
N ILE A 365 12.64 9.55 25.79
CA ILE A 365 11.29 9.91 25.34
C ILE A 365 10.99 11.39 25.55
N LEU A 366 10.46 12.04 24.52
CA LEU A 366 9.92 13.39 24.58
C LEU A 366 8.45 13.29 24.97
N LYS A 367 8.05 13.87 26.10
CA LYS A 367 6.65 13.87 26.55
C LYS A 367 5.77 14.88 25.80
N THR A 368 6.39 15.79 25.06
CA THR A 368 5.71 16.88 24.34
C THR A 368 5.21 16.46 22.97
N SER A 369 5.71 15.35 22.42
CA SER A 369 5.28 14.85 21.12
C SER A 369 4.12 13.87 21.29
N ASP A 370 3.07 14.06 20.51
CA ASP A 370 1.95 13.12 20.47
C ASP A 370 2.33 11.79 19.81
N PHE A 371 3.33 11.84 18.92
CA PHE A 371 3.86 10.70 18.17
C PHE A 371 4.97 9.97 18.92
N VAL A 372 4.90 8.65 18.87
CA VAL A 372 5.88 7.72 19.43
C VAL A 372 6.61 7.03 18.29
N ALA A 373 7.93 6.87 18.45
CA ALA A 373 8.79 6.25 17.45
C ALA A 373 8.74 4.72 17.52
N TRP A 374 8.71 4.17 18.74
CA TRP A 374 8.74 2.73 19.00
C TRP A 374 7.64 2.30 19.96
N GLU A 375 7.13 1.09 19.79
CA GLU A 375 6.01 0.57 20.58
C GLU A 375 6.25 0.65 22.10
N HIS A 376 7.47 0.35 22.56
CA HIS A 376 7.83 0.36 23.98
C HIS A 376 7.72 1.75 24.65
N GLU A 377 7.76 2.85 23.88
CA GLU A 377 7.66 4.20 24.46
C GLU A 377 6.25 4.44 25.03
N LYS A 378 5.19 3.85 24.43
CA LYS A 378 3.81 3.91 24.97
C LYS A 378 3.73 3.26 26.34
N TYR A 379 4.31 2.07 26.49
CA TYR A 379 4.39 1.37 27.77
C TYR A 379 5.24 2.14 28.79
N SER A 380 6.32 2.77 28.34
CA SER A 380 7.19 3.60 29.17
C SER A 380 6.50 4.86 29.69
N TRP A 381 5.59 5.46 28.93
CA TRP A 381 4.69 6.55 29.38
C TRP A 381 3.76 6.08 30.50
N ALA A 382 3.24 4.86 30.39
CA ALA A 382 2.43 4.20 31.42
C ALA A 382 3.24 3.72 32.65
N LYS A 383 4.55 4.02 32.69
CA LYS A 383 5.51 3.60 33.73
C LYS A 383 5.73 2.08 33.80
N LEU A 384 5.45 1.36 32.72
CA LEU A 384 5.78 -0.05 32.59
C LEU A 384 7.19 -0.22 32.01
N PRO A 385 8.02 -1.13 32.55
CA PRO A 385 9.33 -1.45 31.99
C PRO A 385 9.16 -2.14 30.64
N ALA A 386 9.68 -1.53 29.58
CA ALA A 386 9.47 -2.00 28.20
C ALA A 386 10.68 -1.74 27.32
N PHE A 387 10.87 -2.59 26.31
CA PHE A 387 11.88 -2.43 25.26
C PHE A 387 11.41 -3.06 23.95
N THR A 388 11.98 -2.59 22.84
CA THR A 388 11.71 -3.14 21.50
C THR A 388 12.97 -3.81 20.94
N PHE A 389 12.84 -5.04 20.48
CA PHE A 389 13.84 -5.68 19.63
C PHE A 389 13.60 -5.33 18.18
N SER A 390 14.63 -4.82 17.52
CA SER A 390 14.63 -4.59 16.09
C SER A 390 16.04 -4.69 15.53
N HIS A 391 16.14 -5.04 14.25
CA HIS A 391 17.41 -4.96 13.53
C HIS A 391 17.72 -3.53 13.06
N LEU A 392 16.77 -2.60 13.18
CA LEU A 392 16.92 -1.22 12.76
C LEU A 392 17.56 -0.38 13.86
N ASN A 393 18.55 0.45 13.50
CA ASN A 393 19.20 1.37 14.43
C ASN A 393 18.31 2.56 14.83
N SER A 394 17.32 2.91 14.01
CA SER A 394 16.48 4.10 14.14
C SER A 394 15.09 3.84 13.58
N SER A 395 14.07 4.37 14.25
CA SER A 395 12.66 4.22 13.85
C SER A 395 12.27 5.04 12.60
N LYS A 396 13.12 5.98 12.17
CA LYS A 396 12.87 6.81 10.97
C LYS A 396 13.34 6.16 9.66
N SER A 397 13.74 4.88 9.69
CA SER A 397 14.14 4.17 8.48
C SER A 397 12.91 3.82 7.63
N CYS A 398 13.04 3.84 6.31
CA CYS A 398 11.94 3.48 5.42
C CYS A 398 11.49 2.04 5.48
N SER A 399 12.33 1.14 5.95
CA SER A 399 11.97 -0.25 6.16
C SER A 399 10.72 -0.38 7.08
N HIS A 400 10.40 0.66 7.87
CA HIS A 400 9.17 0.71 8.65
C HIS A 400 7.89 1.04 7.87
N SER A 401 7.93 1.53 6.63
CA SER A 401 6.69 1.84 5.90
C SER A 401 6.93 1.99 4.39
N SER A 402 7.19 0.88 3.71
CA SER A 402 7.51 0.89 2.28
C SER A 402 6.66 -0.09 1.47
N ILE A 403 6.34 0.29 0.21
CA ILE A 403 5.76 -0.64 -0.77
C ILE A 403 6.81 -1.67 -1.23
N SER A 404 8.11 -1.33 -1.22
CA SER A 404 9.15 -2.25 -1.69
C SER A 404 9.44 -3.40 -0.71
N ASP A 405 8.82 -3.39 0.47
CA ASP A 405 8.99 -4.43 1.48
C ASP A 405 8.13 -5.67 1.17
N VAL A 406 8.71 -6.53 0.33
CA VAL A 406 8.13 -7.75 -0.22
C VAL A 406 8.85 -8.98 0.35
N TYR A 407 8.25 -10.16 0.24
CA TYR A 407 8.81 -11.45 0.66
C TYR A 407 10.31 -11.63 0.34
N GLY A 408 10.77 -11.17 -0.84
CA GLY A 408 12.14 -11.36 -1.31
C GLY A 408 13.22 -10.57 -0.54
N GLU A 409 12.85 -9.56 0.24
CA GLU A 409 13.79 -8.75 1.03
C GLU A 409 14.16 -9.40 2.37
N VAL A 410 13.35 -10.37 2.83
CA VAL A 410 13.52 -11.03 4.12
C VAL A 410 14.36 -12.29 3.99
N ASP A 411 15.35 -12.43 4.87
CA ASP A 411 16.14 -13.65 4.99
C ASP A 411 15.55 -14.58 6.06
N LEU A 412 15.20 -15.80 5.64
CA LEU A 412 14.66 -16.83 6.53
C LEU A 412 15.68 -17.27 7.58
N ALA A 413 16.98 -17.31 7.23
CA ALA A 413 18.02 -17.71 8.16
C ALA A 413 18.20 -16.67 9.28
N SER A 414 18.13 -15.38 8.93
CA SER A 414 18.15 -14.27 9.89
C SER A 414 16.98 -14.33 10.87
N ILE A 415 15.75 -14.61 10.42
CA ILE A 415 14.59 -14.81 11.31
C ILE A 415 14.84 -15.96 12.27
N GLU A 416 15.35 -17.09 11.77
CA GLU A 416 15.56 -18.29 12.57
C GLU A 416 16.60 -18.06 13.66
N ARG A 417 17.74 -17.47 13.29
CA ARG A 417 18.80 -17.06 14.21
C ARG A 417 18.28 -16.10 15.28
N ASN A 418 17.60 -15.02 14.86
CA ASN A 418 17.09 -14.01 15.78
C ASN A 418 16.07 -14.61 16.76
N TYR A 419 15.20 -15.50 16.28
CA TYR A 419 14.30 -16.28 17.14
C TYR A 419 15.06 -17.15 18.15
N GLN A 420 16.11 -17.85 17.74
CA GLN A 420 16.89 -18.71 18.64
C GLN A 420 17.54 -17.90 19.76
N TYR A 421 18.19 -16.77 19.44
CA TYR A 421 18.77 -15.88 20.45
C TYR A 421 17.73 -15.32 21.42
N ILE A 422 16.61 -14.81 20.91
CA ILE A 422 15.55 -14.24 21.75
C ILE A 422 14.90 -15.32 22.62
N SER A 423 14.63 -16.50 22.06
CA SER A 423 14.00 -17.60 22.81
C SER A 423 14.89 -18.19 23.89
N ASP A 424 16.19 -18.37 23.63
CA ASP A 424 17.14 -18.87 24.64
C ASP A 424 17.30 -17.87 25.79
N ALA A 425 17.47 -16.58 25.48
CA ALA A 425 17.54 -15.53 26.49
C ALA A 425 16.26 -15.46 27.36
N LEU A 426 15.07 -15.59 26.75
CA LEU A 426 13.81 -15.58 27.46
C LEU A 426 13.61 -16.81 28.35
N ILE A 427 13.99 -17.99 27.88
CA ILE A 427 13.91 -19.22 28.68
C ILE A 427 14.86 -19.13 29.88
N ARG A 428 16.09 -18.68 29.67
CA ARG A 428 17.06 -18.42 30.74
C ARG A 428 16.51 -17.46 31.79
N LEU A 429 15.89 -16.37 31.34
CA LEU A 429 15.24 -15.39 32.22
C LEU A 429 14.10 -16.02 33.03
N ILE A 430 13.16 -16.70 32.36
CA ILE A 430 11.94 -17.25 32.97
C ILE A 430 12.25 -18.37 33.99
N PHE A 431 13.27 -19.19 33.72
CA PHE A 431 13.69 -20.28 34.61
C PHE A 431 14.81 -19.89 35.58
N ASN A 432 15.22 -18.61 35.58
CA ASN A 432 16.31 -18.07 36.39
C ASN A 432 17.61 -18.89 36.27
N LYS A 433 18.04 -19.09 35.04
CA LYS A 433 19.27 -19.82 34.70
C LYS A 433 20.27 -18.85 34.08
N THR A 434 21.24 -18.43 34.89
CA THR A 434 22.31 -17.50 34.51
C THR A 434 23.48 -18.19 33.80
N ASP A 435 23.59 -19.51 33.90
CA ASP A 435 24.74 -20.24 33.37
C ASP A 435 24.65 -20.41 31.84
N VAL A 436 25.35 -19.55 31.11
CA VAL A 436 25.48 -19.61 29.64
C VAL A 436 26.46 -20.71 29.18
N SER A 437 27.11 -21.43 30.10
CA SER A 437 28.03 -22.53 29.77
C SER A 437 27.31 -23.79 29.28
N PHE A 438 26.07 -24.01 29.73
CA PHE A 438 25.27 -25.13 29.29
C PHE A 438 24.24 -24.68 28.25
N PRO A 439 24.14 -25.35 27.10
CA PRO A 439 22.96 -25.24 26.26
C PRO A 439 21.80 -25.81 27.07
N ILE A 440 20.97 -24.94 27.65
CA ILE A 440 19.78 -25.35 28.42
C ILE A 440 18.76 -26.00 27.49
N ILE A 441 18.77 -25.56 26.25
CA ILE A 441 17.87 -25.98 25.22
C ILE A 441 18.73 -26.65 24.16
N ASP A 442 18.85 -27.96 24.22
CA ASP A 442 18.89 -28.70 22.97
C ASP A 442 17.48 -28.48 22.38
N GLN A 443 17.29 -27.46 21.53
CA GLN A 443 15.97 -27.15 20.95
C GLN A 443 15.44 -28.39 20.24
N ASN A 444 16.38 -29.17 19.71
CA ASN A 444 16.21 -30.50 19.21
C ASN A 444 15.56 -31.43 20.23
N TYR A 445 15.83 -31.39 21.54
CA TYR A 445 15.25 -32.31 22.54
C TYR A 445 13.87 -31.90 23.10
N LEU A 446 13.51 -30.61 23.12
CA LEU A 446 12.15 -30.16 23.46
C LEU A 446 11.22 -30.18 22.24
N LEU A 447 11.79 -30.21 21.03
CA LEU A 447 11.10 -30.35 19.75
C LEU A 447 11.30 -31.76 19.12
N SER A 448 12.09 -32.66 19.76
CA SER A 448 12.47 -34.02 19.27
C SER A 448 11.34 -35.02 19.32
N ASP A 449 10.23 -34.70 19.97
CA ASP A 449 8.97 -35.37 19.67
C ASP A 449 8.51 -34.89 18.26
N GLN A 450 9.26 -35.38 17.26
CA GLN A 450 8.97 -35.46 15.84
C GLN A 450 8.90 -34.19 14.99
N GLN A 451 9.57 -33.09 15.35
CA GLN A 451 9.68 -31.94 14.44
C GLN A 451 11.11 -31.75 13.95
N SER A 452 11.32 -32.13 12.69
CA SER A 452 12.58 -31.92 11.97
C SER A 452 12.84 -30.41 11.80
N ASP A 453 14.11 -29.98 11.72
CA ASP A 453 14.46 -28.59 11.38
C ASP A 453 13.78 -28.12 10.08
N TYR A 454 13.53 -29.06 9.18
CA TYR A 454 12.74 -28.87 7.96
C TYR A 454 11.32 -28.37 8.24
N ASP A 455 10.67 -28.83 9.32
CA ASP A 455 9.32 -28.40 9.70
C ASP A 455 9.29 -26.96 10.23
N GLN A 456 10.38 -26.49 10.85
CA GLN A 456 10.49 -25.13 11.39
C GLN A 456 10.67 -24.11 10.26
N VAL A 457 11.61 -24.38 9.34
CA VAL A 457 11.82 -23.54 8.15
C VAL A 457 10.58 -23.53 7.26
N THR A 458 9.92 -24.67 7.10
CA THR A 458 8.66 -24.77 6.35
C THR A 458 7.56 -23.95 7.02
N PHE A 459 7.44 -23.99 8.35
CA PHE A 459 6.50 -23.16 9.09
C PHE A 459 6.76 -21.66 8.87
N THR A 460 8.01 -21.22 9.00
CA THR A 460 8.39 -19.82 8.77
C THR A 460 8.07 -19.39 7.35
N LYS A 461 8.42 -20.22 6.35
CA LYS A 461 8.14 -19.95 4.94
C LYS A 461 6.64 -19.85 4.64
N GLN A 462 5.83 -20.78 5.15
CA GLN A 462 4.38 -20.79 4.91
C GLN A 462 3.70 -19.57 5.52
N TRP A 463 4.03 -19.23 6.77
CA TRP A 463 3.45 -18.05 7.42
C TRP A 463 3.93 -16.76 6.79
N LEU A 464 5.21 -16.65 6.42
CA LEU A 464 5.71 -15.46 5.74
C LEU A 464 4.98 -15.28 4.40
N THR A 465 4.87 -16.34 3.60
CA THR A 465 4.13 -16.32 2.33
C THR A 465 2.67 -15.90 2.54
N PHE A 466 2.01 -16.44 3.58
CA PHE A 466 0.64 -16.07 3.92
C PHE A 466 0.52 -14.59 4.31
N LEU A 467 1.41 -14.08 5.17
CA LEU A 467 1.37 -12.69 5.62
C LEU A 467 1.71 -11.70 4.51
N THR A 468 2.59 -12.06 3.57
CA THR A 468 2.95 -11.20 2.44
C THR A 468 1.92 -11.24 1.30
N ASN A 469 1.10 -12.28 1.22
CA ASN A 469 0.08 -12.37 0.16
C ASN A 469 -1.10 -11.41 0.35
N TYR A 470 -1.32 -10.90 1.57
CA TYR A 470 -2.39 -9.95 1.87
C TYR A 470 -1.81 -8.59 2.24
N SER A 471 -2.49 -7.52 1.87
CA SER A 471 -2.14 -6.20 2.40
C SER A 471 -2.53 -6.10 3.88
N ARG A 472 -1.68 -5.45 4.68
CA ARG A 472 -1.87 -5.30 6.13
C ARG A 472 -2.01 -3.84 6.57
N THR A 473 -2.51 -2.98 5.68
CA THR A 473 -2.86 -1.60 6.05
C THR A 473 -3.97 -1.59 7.11
N PRO A 474 -3.87 -0.79 8.20
CA PRO A 474 -4.86 -0.76 9.27
C PRO A 474 -6.31 -0.51 8.81
N SER A 475 -6.53 0.22 7.71
CA SER A 475 -7.86 0.47 7.15
C SER A 475 -8.52 -0.77 6.54
N LEU A 476 -7.71 -1.73 6.07
CA LEU A 476 -8.15 -2.98 5.43
C LEU A 476 -8.36 -4.12 6.44
N LEU A 477 -7.77 -4.03 7.62
CA LEU A 477 -7.81 -5.06 8.68
C LEU A 477 -9.16 -5.10 9.41
N THR A 478 -10.18 -5.50 8.67
CA THR A 478 -11.53 -5.71 9.19
C THR A 478 -11.63 -7.01 10.01
N LYS A 479 -12.74 -7.19 10.74
CA LYS A 479 -12.97 -8.39 11.57
C LYS A 479 -12.83 -9.70 10.78
N THR A 480 -13.25 -9.68 9.52
CA THR A 480 -13.29 -10.82 8.59
C THR A 480 -12.00 -10.96 7.78
N HIS A 481 -11.01 -10.09 7.99
CA HIS A 481 -9.77 -10.15 7.25
C HIS A 481 -9.05 -11.49 7.52
N PRO A 482 -8.56 -12.19 6.47
CA PRO A 482 -7.94 -13.51 6.61
C PRO A 482 -6.81 -13.57 7.63
N VAL A 483 -5.94 -12.55 7.67
CA VAL A 483 -4.83 -12.47 8.62
C VAL A 483 -5.31 -12.41 10.07
N VAL A 484 -6.33 -11.59 10.37
CA VAL A 484 -6.88 -11.45 11.73
C VAL A 484 -7.50 -12.76 12.18
N LEU A 485 -8.26 -13.42 11.30
CA LEU A 485 -8.88 -14.71 11.59
C LEU A 485 -7.83 -15.82 11.78
N ALA A 486 -6.78 -15.84 10.96
CA ALA A 486 -5.70 -16.83 11.07
C ALA A 486 -4.91 -16.67 12.38
N LEU A 487 -4.58 -15.43 12.77
CA LEU A 487 -3.92 -15.14 14.04
C LEU A 487 -4.79 -15.51 15.24
N GLU A 488 -6.09 -15.22 15.17
CA GLU A 488 -7.07 -15.58 16.20
C GLU A 488 -7.17 -17.11 16.36
N GLN A 489 -7.32 -17.85 15.26
CA GLN A 489 -7.34 -19.31 15.25
C GLN A 489 -6.04 -19.92 15.77
N TYR A 490 -4.90 -19.36 15.39
CA TYR A 490 -3.60 -19.80 15.89
C TYR A 490 -3.47 -19.58 17.40
N ALA A 491 -3.84 -18.40 17.89
CA ALA A 491 -3.85 -18.09 19.30
C ALA A 491 -4.75 -19.07 20.07
N HIS A 492 -5.96 -19.35 19.59
CA HIS A 492 -6.88 -20.30 20.23
C HIS A 492 -6.33 -21.72 20.32
N ARG A 493 -5.48 -22.12 19.37
CA ARG A 493 -4.87 -23.45 19.35
C ARG A 493 -3.81 -23.63 20.45
N TYR A 494 -3.05 -22.58 20.78
CA TYR A 494 -1.87 -22.68 21.63
C TYR A 494 -1.98 -21.97 22.98
N LEU A 495 -2.86 -20.98 23.10
CA LEU A 495 -3.02 -20.11 24.28
C LEU A 495 -4.35 -20.35 24.97
N SER A 496 -4.41 -20.01 26.26
CA SER A 496 -5.65 -20.00 27.04
C SER A 496 -6.28 -18.60 27.07
N ASN A 497 -7.61 -18.54 27.16
CA ASN A 497 -8.39 -17.31 27.29
C ASN A 497 -8.04 -16.24 26.25
N VAL A 498 -8.15 -16.61 24.98
CA VAL A 498 -7.94 -15.67 23.88
C VAL A 498 -9.12 -14.72 23.78
N VAL A 499 -8.84 -13.41 23.82
CA VAL A 499 -9.84 -12.34 23.77
C VAL A 499 -9.48 -11.41 22.62
N LYS A 500 -10.47 -11.13 21.78
CA LYS A 500 -10.40 -10.13 20.72
C LYS A 500 -10.96 -8.81 21.22
N THR A 501 -10.11 -7.81 21.47
CA THR A 501 -10.56 -6.49 21.93
C THR A 501 -10.71 -5.53 20.75
N THR A 502 -11.85 -4.83 20.70
CA THR A 502 -12.16 -3.86 19.64
C THR A 502 -11.73 -2.47 20.07
N ILE A 503 -10.95 -1.79 19.24
CA ILE A 503 -10.56 -0.40 19.43
C ILE A 503 -11.47 0.44 18.55
N ARG A 504 -12.25 1.31 19.18
CA ARG A 504 -13.12 2.27 18.49
C ARG A 504 -12.64 3.68 18.83
N PRO A 505 -12.42 4.54 17.82
CA PRO A 505 -12.12 5.94 18.08
C PRO A 505 -13.34 6.61 18.72
N ASN A 506 -13.08 7.64 19.53
CA ASN A 506 -14.14 8.45 20.12
C ASN A 506 -14.90 9.20 19.01
N LYS A 507 -16.23 9.33 19.13
CA LYS A 507 -17.07 9.97 18.10
C LYS A 507 -16.87 11.48 18.00
N LYS A 508 -16.54 12.13 19.11
CA LYS A 508 -16.37 13.60 19.16
C LYS A 508 -14.99 14.03 18.68
N ASP A 509 -13.95 13.37 19.18
CA ASP A 509 -12.55 13.63 18.86
C ASP A 509 -11.88 12.29 18.48
N PRO A 510 -12.03 11.83 17.22
CA PRO A 510 -11.47 10.55 16.80
C PRO A 510 -9.94 10.63 16.71
N GLU A 511 -9.27 9.66 17.34
CA GLU A 511 -7.81 9.53 17.30
C GLU A 511 -7.31 9.17 15.90
N PHE A 512 -8.09 8.36 15.18
CA PHE A 512 -7.85 8.00 13.79
C PHE A 512 -9.18 7.94 13.03
N VAL A 513 -9.10 8.27 11.74
CA VAL A 513 -10.23 8.25 10.82
C VAL A 513 -9.79 7.60 9.52
N PHE A 514 -10.55 6.58 9.10
CA PHE A 514 -10.43 6.01 7.77
C PHE A 514 -11.55 6.50 6.87
N PHE A 515 -11.39 6.24 5.59
CA PHE A 515 -12.31 6.69 4.58
C PHE A 515 -12.57 5.60 3.53
N ASP A 516 -13.70 5.73 2.83
CA ASP A 516 -14.22 4.67 1.96
C ASP A 516 -13.51 4.58 0.61
N GLY A 517 -12.61 3.61 0.45
CA GLY A 517 -11.98 3.41 -0.86
C GLY A 517 -10.60 2.82 -0.89
N ASP A 518 -10.11 2.42 0.28
CA ASP A 518 -9.03 1.47 0.38
C ASP A 518 -9.60 0.09 0.07
N ASP A 519 -9.31 -0.42 -1.13
CA ASP A 519 -9.69 -1.77 -1.55
C ASP A 519 -8.42 -2.61 -1.72
N ASP A 520 -8.36 -3.74 -1.04
CA ASP A 520 -7.24 -4.72 -1.12
C ASP A 520 -7.02 -5.23 -2.54
N GLN A 521 -8.09 -5.33 -3.34
CA GLN A 521 -8.05 -5.85 -4.71
C GLN A 521 -7.77 -4.78 -5.79
N GLY A 522 -7.58 -3.52 -5.37
CA GLY A 522 -7.46 -2.37 -6.25
C GLY A 522 -8.77 -1.99 -6.94
N ARG A 523 -8.81 -0.78 -7.48
CA ARG A 523 -9.95 -0.25 -8.22
C ARG A 523 -9.78 -0.45 -9.71
N GLN A 524 -10.90 -0.56 -10.42
CA GLN A 524 -10.90 -0.60 -11.87
C GLN A 524 -10.66 0.80 -12.41
N LEU A 525 -9.59 0.92 -13.19
CA LEU A 525 -9.21 2.09 -13.97
C LEU A 525 -9.59 1.83 -15.43
N TYR A 526 -10.43 2.70 -15.98
CA TYR A 526 -10.85 2.63 -17.38
C TYR A 526 -10.00 3.58 -18.21
N VAL A 527 -9.47 3.06 -19.32
CA VAL A 527 -8.71 3.84 -20.31
C VAL A 527 -9.54 3.97 -21.56
N TYR A 528 -9.91 5.21 -21.87
CA TYR A 528 -10.64 5.54 -23.09
C TYR A 528 -9.68 6.17 -24.09
N ARG A 529 -9.75 5.71 -25.34
CA ARG A 529 -9.12 6.42 -26.45
C ARG A 529 -10.07 7.53 -26.91
N ILE A 530 -9.63 8.77 -26.81
CA ILE A 530 -10.43 9.96 -27.13
C ILE A 530 -9.80 10.76 -28.26
N LYS A 531 -10.64 11.41 -29.08
CA LYS A 531 -10.18 12.40 -30.05
C LYS A 531 -10.14 13.80 -29.40
N PRO A 532 -9.16 14.66 -29.77
CA PRO A 532 -9.08 16.02 -29.24
C PRO A 532 -10.26 16.89 -29.69
N ALA A 533 -10.69 17.85 -28.86
CA ALA A 533 -11.81 18.76 -29.20
C ALA A 533 -11.58 19.60 -30.47
N ILE A 534 -10.32 19.78 -30.89
CA ILE A 534 -9.98 20.48 -32.14
C ILE A 534 -10.46 19.68 -33.36
N PHE A 535 -10.52 18.35 -33.26
CA PHE A 535 -11.07 17.50 -34.31
C PHE A 535 -12.52 17.87 -34.61
N ASP A 536 -13.35 18.07 -33.59
CA ASP A 536 -14.75 18.45 -33.76
C ASP A 536 -14.91 19.83 -34.39
N LEU A 537 -14.02 20.78 -34.07
CA LEU A 537 -14.01 22.11 -34.69
C LEU A 537 -13.63 22.03 -36.18
N VAL A 538 -12.62 21.24 -36.52
CA VAL A 538 -12.22 21.03 -37.92
C VAL A 538 -13.32 20.30 -38.69
N LEU A 539 -13.94 19.29 -38.08
CA LEU A 539 -15.10 18.61 -38.64
C LEU A 539 -16.25 19.59 -38.89
N ALA A 540 -16.55 20.49 -37.93
CA ALA A 540 -17.56 21.52 -38.09
C ALA A 540 -17.23 22.49 -39.24
N ILE A 541 -15.97 22.88 -39.40
CA ILE A 541 -15.52 23.71 -40.53
C ILE A 541 -15.71 22.96 -41.85
N PHE A 542 -15.34 21.69 -41.93
CA PHE A 542 -15.57 20.88 -43.13
C PHE A 542 -17.05 20.74 -43.47
N ILE A 543 -17.91 20.52 -42.46
CA ILE A 543 -19.37 20.49 -42.62
C ILE A 543 -19.89 21.85 -43.13
N ALA A 544 -19.41 22.96 -42.57
CA ALA A 544 -19.81 24.29 -42.99
C ALA A 544 -19.38 24.61 -44.43
N ILE A 545 -18.15 24.25 -44.82
CA ILE A 545 -17.65 24.40 -46.20
C ILE A 545 -18.48 23.53 -47.16
N TYR A 546 -18.75 22.28 -46.78
CA TYR A 546 -19.55 21.36 -47.59
C TYR A 546 -20.96 21.91 -47.83
N LEU A 547 -21.64 22.36 -46.78
CA LEU A 547 -22.96 22.98 -46.89
C LEU A 547 -22.91 24.29 -47.70
N GLY A 548 -21.86 25.09 -47.52
CA GLY A 548 -21.64 26.32 -48.29
C GLY A 548 -21.47 26.06 -49.78
N LEU A 549 -20.69 25.04 -50.17
CA LEU A 549 -20.52 24.62 -51.56
C LEU A 549 -21.83 24.12 -52.17
N ILE A 550 -22.60 23.34 -51.41
CA ILE A 550 -23.93 22.90 -51.81
C ILE A 550 -24.86 24.09 -52.09
N VAL A 551 -24.92 25.05 -51.18
CA VAL A 551 -25.78 26.23 -51.34
C VAL A 551 -25.30 27.08 -52.52
N TYR A 552 -23.99 27.28 -52.67
CA TYR A 552 -23.43 27.99 -53.81
C TYR A 552 -23.79 27.31 -55.14
N GLU A 553 -23.68 25.99 -55.20
CA GLU A 553 -24.02 25.23 -56.40
C GLU A 553 -25.52 25.30 -56.73
N TYR A 554 -26.40 25.18 -55.73
CA TYR A 554 -27.85 25.18 -55.95
C TYR A 554 -28.47 26.57 -56.13
N VAL A 555 -27.88 27.61 -55.54
CA VAL A 555 -28.43 28.96 -55.59
C VAL A 555 -27.73 29.80 -56.66
N PHE A 556 -26.40 29.71 -56.75
CA PHE A 556 -25.61 30.64 -57.56
C PHE A 556 -25.42 30.17 -59.02
N ILE A 557 -25.29 28.86 -59.26
CA ILE A 557 -25.13 28.33 -60.62
C ILE A 557 -26.41 28.49 -61.46
N PRO A 558 -27.63 28.21 -60.95
CA PRO A 558 -28.86 28.47 -61.70
C PRO A 558 -29.11 29.95 -62.01
N SER A 559 -28.54 30.88 -61.23
CA SER A 559 -28.62 32.33 -61.51
C SER A 559 -27.61 32.84 -62.55
N ILE A 560 -26.55 32.08 -62.88
CA ILE A 560 -25.57 32.42 -63.92
C ILE A 560 -26.00 31.85 -65.29
N ILE A 561 -26.70 30.72 -65.31
CA ILE A 561 -27.20 30.07 -66.54
C ILE A 561 -28.13 30.97 -67.39
N PRO A 562 -29.06 31.80 -66.85
CA PRO A 562 -29.86 32.69 -67.68
C PRO A 562 -29.06 33.85 -68.29
N ILE A 563 -27.82 34.12 -67.86
CA ILE A 563 -26.99 35.20 -68.41
C ILE A 563 -26.20 34.72 -69.64
N TRP A 564 -25.79 33.45 -69.67
CA TRP A 564 -25.09 32.87 -70.82
C TRP A 564 -26.02 32.39 -71.94
N CYS A 565 -27.28 32.07 -71.65
CA CYS A 565 -28.30 31.74 -72.67
C CYS A 565 -28.83 32.95 -73.46
N ILE A 566 -28.37 34.18 -73.16
CA ILE A 566 -28.78 35.40 -73.87
C ILE A 566 -27.74 35.81 -74.97
N GLN A 567 -26.62 35.08 -75.12
CA GLN A 567 -25.57 35.40 -76.11
C GLN A 567 -25.22 34.26 -77.09
N THR A 568 -26.18 33.41 -77.44
CA THR A 568 -26.09 32.54 -78.64
C THR A 568 -27.24 32.79 -79.58
#